data_AF-A0A967JA53-F1
#
_entry.id   AF-A0A967JA53-F1
#
_cell.length_a   1.000
_cell.length_b   1.000
_cell.length_c   1.000
_cell.angle_alpha   90.00
_cell.angle_beta   90.00
_cell.angle_gamma   90.00
#
_symmetry.space_group_name_H-M   'P 1'
#
loop_
_entity.id
_entity.type
_entity.pdbx_description
1 polymer ?
#
loop_
_entity_poly.entity_id
_entity_poly.type
_entity_poly.pdbx_seq_one_letter_code
_entity_poly.pdbx_strand_id
1 'polypeptide(L)'
;MQNDQLEAGGRHGAGYVAHRADGYGIPGVVVDGNDVLEVAAVAREAVERARSGGGPTLIEAITSRPPDDEDSGDRDRWEMNDPIPRIEEYLGTRGLLDEQRRRHITERIESRIARTLEWARGQSEPSVSQLGTDLFALRSAPEAATSPSGELMTVEEALHSGLRDEMLRDERVFAIGAHAGGSGVTGGLGEMFGSLRVVATPAGAAALVGAAVGAALEGMRPVAEIAPI
;
A
#
# COMPACT_ATOMS: atom_id res chain seq x y z
N MET A 1 -21.87 7.24 -28.69
CA MET A 1 -20.84 8.26 -28.42
C MET A 1 -19.72 7.54 -27.69
N GLN A 2 -18.69 7.11 -28.43
CA GLN A 2 -17.52 6.45 -27.87
C GLN A 2 -16.71 7.47 -27.05
N ASN A 3 -16.11 7.01 -25.96
CA ASN A 3 -15.39 7.83 -24.98
C ASN A 3 -14.22 8.63 -25.60
N ASP A 4 -14.48 9.87 -25.98
CA ASP A 4 -13.44 10.87 -26.34
C ASP A 4 -12.41 11.11 -25.22
N GLN A 5 -12.67 10.65 -23.99
CA GLN A 5 -11.74 10.77 -22.86
C GLN A 5 -10.59 9.75 -22.88
N LEU A 6 -10.71 8.65 -23.64
CA LEU A 6 -9.60 7.71 -23.86
C LEU A 6 -8.67 8.16 -25.00
N GLU A 7 -9.09 9.11 -25.83
CA GLU A 7 -8.24 9.69 -26.90
C GLU A 7 -7.60 11.02 -26.49
N ALA A 8 -8.20 11.77 -25.55
CA ALA A 8 -7.61 12.97 -24.98
C ALA A 8 -6.59 12.62 -23.89
N GLY A 9 -5.38 12.27 -24.33
CA GLY A 9 -4.24 11.88 -23.50
C GLY A 9 -4.00 12.74 -22.26
N GLY A 10 -3.49 12.06 -21.21
CA GLY A 10 -3.39 12.54 -19.84
C GLY A 10 -2.86 13.96 -19.66
N ARG A 11 -3.38 14.62 -18.61
CA ARG A 11 -3.06 16.00 -18.18
C ARG A 11 -1.60 16.23 -17.76
N HIS A 12 -0.74 15.21 -17.88
CA HIS A 12 0.69 15.28 -17.63
C HIS A 12 1.40 15.19 -18.99
N GLY A 13 2.44 15.98 -19.24
CA GLY A 13 3.18 16.03 -20.51
C GLY A 13 3.83 14.71 -21.01
N ALA A 14 3.46 13.56 -20.44
CA ALA A 14 3.91 12.20 -20.74
C ALA A 14 2.76 11.20 -21.03
N GLY A 15 1.51 11.65 -21.23
CA GLY A 15 0.36 10.78 -21.50
C GLY A 15 -0.30 10.23 -20.22
N TYR A 16 -0.79 9.00 -20.28
CA TYR A 16 -1.46 8.31 -19.17
C TYR A 16 -0.47 7.93 -18.04
N VAL A 17 -0.90 8.00 -16.79
CA VAL A 17 -0.12 7.56 -15.62
C VAL A 17 0.25 6.08 -15.74
N ALA A 18 -0.62 5.26 -16.34
CA ALA A 18 -0.39 3.86 -16.64
C ALA A 18 0.94 3.61 -17.40
N HIS A 19 1.37 4.53 -18.27
CA HIS A 19 2.64 4.38 -19.01
C HIS A 19 3.88 4.42 -18.12
N ARG A 20 3.78 4.95 -16.89
CA ARG A 20 4.89 4.90 -15.93
C ARG A 20 5.20 3.47 -15.48
N ALA A 21 4.26 2.53 -15.65
CA ALA A 21 4.45 1.11 -15.36
C ALA A 21 5.63 0.50 -16.13
N ASP A 22 5.86 0.96 -17.36
CA ASP A 22 6.95 0.49 -18.22
C ASP A 22 8.32 0.68 -17.55
N GLY A 23 8.51 1.78 -16.82
CA GLY A 23 9.74 2.05 -16.08
C GLY A 23 10.02 1.06 -14.93
N TYR A 24 9.00 0.31 -14.50
CA TYR A 24 9.09 -0.73 -13.48
C TYR A 24 9.02 -2.14 -14.06
N GLY A 25 8.88 -2.28 -15.39
CA GLY A 25 8.72 -3.59 -16.05
C GLY A 25 7.42 -4.30 -15.70
N ILE A 26 6.38 -3.55 -15.31
CA ILE A 26 5.05 -4.10 -14.99
C ILE A 26 4.02 -3.61 -16.01
N PRO A 27 2.93 -4.34 -16.27
CA PRO A 27 1.89 -3.88 -17.20
C PRO A 27 1.16 -2.65 -16.65
N GLY A 28 0.85 -1.69 -17.52
CA GLY A 28 -0.04 -0.56 -17.26
C GLY A 28 -1.30 -0.65 -18.13
N VAL A 29 -2.49 -0.46 -17.55
CA VAL A 29 -3.77 -0.49 -18.27
C VAL A 29 -4.58 0.75 -17.92
N VAL A 30 -5.14 1.39 -18.94
CA VAL A 30 -6.08 2.51 -18.79
C VAL A 30 -7.49 1.98 -19.03
N VAL A 31 -8.44 2.32 -18.15
CA VAL A 31 -9.86 1.90 -18.27
C VAL A 31 -10.78 3.10 -18.10
N ASP A 32 -11.98 3.04 -18.67
CA ASP A 32 -13.06 3.95 -18.30
C ASP A 32 -13.45 3.68 -16.83
N GLY A 33 -13.08 4.59 -15.94
CA GLY A 33 -13.37 4.47 -14.50
C GLY A 33 -14.87 4.55 -14.19
N ASN A 34 -15.69 5.04 -15.12
CA ASN A 34 -17.14 5.10 -14.98
C ASN A 34 -17.85 3.87 -15.59
N ASP A 35 -17.12 2.95 -16.22
CA ASP A 35 -17.62 1.61 -16.55
C ASP A 35 -17.17 0.62 -15.46
N VAL A 36 -18.04 0.42 -14.46
CA VAL A 36 -17.75 -0.47 -13.33
C VAL A 36 -17.55 -1.93 -13.73
N LEU A 37 -18.09 -2.36 -14.88
CA LEU A 37 -17.91 -3.73 -15.38
C LEU A 37 -16.53 -3.89 -16.04
N GLU A 38 -16.09 -2.89 -16.81
CA GLU A 38 -14.73 -2.84 -17.36
C GLU A 38 -13.70 -2.83 -16.24
N VAL A 39 -13.86 -1.95 -15.25
CA VAL A 39 -12.98 -1.86 -14.08
C VAL A 39 -12.91 -3.20 -13.36
N ALA A 40 -14.07 -3.85 -13.11
CA ALA A 40 -14.11 -5.16 -12.45
C ALA A 40 -13.43 -6.27 -13.28
N ALA A 41 -13.59 -6.26 -14.60
CA ALA A 41 -12.97 -7.24 -15.48
C ALA A 41 -11.43 -7.11 -15.48
N VAL A 42 -10.92 -5.89 -15.65
CA VAL A 42 -9.48 -5.62 -15.65
C VAL A 42 -8.87 -5.87 -14.28
N ALA A 43 -9.54 -5.47 -13.20
CA ALA A 43 -9.09 -5.76 -11.85
C ALA A 43 -9.00 -7.28 -11.58
N ARG A 44 -9.97 -8.05 -12.06
CA ARG A 44 -9.96 -9.52 -11.91
C ARG A 44 -8.75 -10.14 -12.61
N GLU A 45 -8.47 -9.73 -13.85
CA GLU A 45 -7.30 -10.21 -14.59
C GLU A 45 -5.99 -9.85 -13.91
N ALA A 46 -5.84 -8.59 -13.46
CA ALA A 46 -4.66 -8.13 -12.74
C ALA A 46 -4.44 -8.91 -11.43
N VAL A 47 -5.50 -9.19 -10.68
CA VAL A 47 -5.43 -9.99 -9.45
C VAL A 47 -5.06 -11.45 -9.74
N GLU A 48 -5.62 -12.05 -10.78
CA GLU A 48 -5.28 -13.41 -11.21
C GLU A 48 -3.82 -13.52 -11.66
N ARG A 49 -3.32 -12.52 -12.41
CA ARG A 49 -1.91 -12.40 -12.79
C ARG A 49 -0.99 -12.30 -11.56
N ALA A 50 -1.32 -11.42 -10.62
CA ALA A 50 -0.49 -11.23 -9.43
C ALA A 50 -0.41 -12.51 -8.59
N ARG A 51 -1.55 -13.20 -8.40
CA ARG A 51 -1.62 -14.45 -7.65
C ARG A 51 -0.93 -15.63 -8.33
N SER A 52 -0.86 -15.63 -9.67
CA SER A 52 -0.15 -16.67 -10.43
C SER A 52 1.36 -16.40 -10.57
N GLY A 53 1.89 -15.37 -9.91
CA GLY A 53 3.31 -15.03 -9.93
C GLY A 53 3.71 -14.14 -11.12
N GLY A 54 2.75 -13.64 -11.90
CA GLY A 54 3.00 -12.67 -12.97
C GLY A 54 3.35 -11.26 -12.48
N GLY A 55 3.32 -11.03 -11.16
CA GLY A 55 3.60 -9.72 -10.57
C GLY A 55 2.44 -8.73 -10.69
N PRO A 56 2.62 -7.49 -10.21
CA PRO A 56 1.56 -6.49 -10.16
C PRO A 56 1.25 -5.90 -11.54
N THR A 57 0.11 -5.22 -11.63
CA THR A 57 -0.34 -4.44 -12.79
C THR A 57 -0.81 -3.07 -12.28
N LEU A 58 -0.43 -1.99 -12.96
CA LEU A 58 -0.93 -0.64 -12.70
C LEU A 58 -2.22 -0.42 -13.49
N ILE A 59 -3.33 -0.15 -12.81
CA ILE A 59 -4.62 0.18 -13.44
C ILE A 59 -4.90 1.66 -13.21
N GLU A 60 -5.04 2.43 -14.28
CA GLU A 60 -5.49 3.82 -14.26
C GLU A 60 -6.97 3.88 -14.66
N ALA A 61 -7.83 4.07 -13.67
CA ALA A 61 -9.26 4.29 -13.90
C ALA A 61 -9.52 5.78 -14.16
N ILE A 62 -9.87 6.13 -15.40
CA ILE A 62 -10.15 7.51 -15.78
C ILE A 62 -11.56 7.88 -15.29
N THR A 63 -11.63 8.74 -14.29
CA THR A 63 -12.90 9.24 -13.74
C THR A 63 -12.75 10.70 -13.31
N SER A 64 -13.88 11.38 -13.10
CA SER A 64 -13.95 12.76 -12.64
C SER A 64 -14.44 12.82 -11.20
N ARG A 65 -13.82 13.68 -10.40
CA ARG A 65 -14.34 14.01 -9.06
C ARG A 65 -15.58 14.89 -9.22
N PRO A 66 -16.65 14.67 -8.44
CA PRO A 66 -17.76 15.62 -8.39
C PRO A 66 -17.23 17.02 -8.03
N PRO A 67 -17.71 18.08 -8.69
CA PRO A 67 -17.29 19.44 -8.37
C PRO A 67 -17.77 19.84 -6.97
N ASP A 68 -16.96 20.61 -6.25
CA ASP A 68 -17.31 21.13 -4.92
C ASP A 68 -18.40 22.21 -4.99
N ASP A 69 -18.44 22.96 -6.10
CA ASP A 69 -19.39 24.06 -6.31
C ASP A 69 -20.55 23.63 -7.22
N GLU A 70 -21.79 23.84 -6.75
CA GLU A 70 -23.02 23.45 -7.44
C GLU A 70 -23.26 24.23 -8.76
N ASP A 71 -22.72 25.45 -8.88
CA ASP A 71 -22.92 26.34 -10.04
C ASP A 71 -21.86 26.19 -11.16
N SER A 72 -21.00 25.17 -11.07
CA SER A 72 -20.00 24.92 -12.11
C SER A 72 -20.62 24.16 -13.30
N GLY A 73 -20.38 24.61 -14.53
CA GLY A 73 -20.73 23.85 -15.75
C GLY A 73 -20.05 22.48 -15.85
N ASP A 74 -19.13 22.18 -14.93
CA ASP A 74 -18.50 20.88 -14.75
C ASP A 74 -19.42 19.87 -14.03
N ARG A 75 -20.47 20.31 -13.33
CA ARG A 75 -21.44 19.43 -12.65
C ARG A 75 -22.29 18.66 -13.66
N ASP A 76 -22.90 19.34 -14.62
CA ASP A 76 -23.69 18.68 -15.67
C ASP A 76 -22.86 17.62 -16.40
N ARG A 77 -21.60 17.97 -16.72
CA ARG A 77 -20.66 17.04 -17.36
C ARG A 77 -20.32 15.85 -16.46
N TRP A 78 -20.18 16.05 -15.15
CA TRP A 78 -19.95 14.97 -14.20
C TRP A 78 -21.19 14.06 -14.08
N GLU A 79 -22.38 14.64 -13.92
CA GLU A 79 -23.65 13.91 -13.78
C GLU A 79 -23.95 13.06 -15.03
N MET A 80 -23.67 13.59 -16.22
CA MET A 80 -23.77 12.83 -17.47
C MET A 80 -22.86 11.59 -17.54
N ASN A 81 -21.80 11.56 -16.72
CA ASN A 81 -20.84 10.47 -16.65
C ASN A 81 -20.90 9.71 -15.31
N ASP A 82 -21.96 9.90 -14.51
CA ASP A 82 -22.14 9.17 -13.26
C ASP A 82 -22.23 7.64 -13.54
N PRO A 83 -21.37 6.81 -12.94
CA PRO A 83 -21.42 5.36 -13.12
C PRO A 83 -22.69 4.71 -12.57
N ILE A 84 -23.39 5.34 -11.61
CA ILE A 84 -24.53 4.73 -10.91
C ILE A 84 -25.73 4.54 -11.86
N PRO A 85 -26.26 5.56 -12.54
CA PRO A 85 -27.36 5.38 -13.48
C PRO A 85 -27.04 4.36 -14.58
N ARG A 86 -25.80 4.37 -15.09
CA ARG A 86 -25.33 3.45 -16.13
C ARG A 86 -25.43 1.98 -15.68
N ILE A 87 -24.97 1.66 -14.47
CA ILE A 87 -25.06 0.28 -13.96
C ILE A 87 -26.50 -0.08 -13.56
N GLU A 88 -27.30 0.86 -13.05
CA GLU A 88 -28.71 0.62 -12.74
C GLU A 88 -29.49 0.25 -14.00
N GLU A 89 -29.30 0.97 -15.10
CA GLU A 89 -29.93 0.65 -16.39
C GLU A 89 -29.48 -0.72 -16.92
N TYR A 90 -28.17 -1.01 -16.87
CA TYR A 90 -27.63 -2.31 -17.27
C TYR A 90 -28.24 -3.48 -16.47
N LEU A 91 -28.37 -3.33 -15.15
CA LEU A 91 -28.96 -4.37 -14.30
C LEU A 91 -30.48 -4.45 -14.49
N GLY A 92 -31.15 -3.32 -14.69
CA GLY A 92 -32.59 -3.24 -14.93
C GLY A 92 -33.00 -3.92 -16.23
N THR A 93 -32.28 -3.64 -17.33
CA THR A 93 -32.52 -4.29 -18.64
C THR A 93 -32.33 -5.81 -18.61
N ARG A 94 -31.56 -6.33 -17.63
CA ARG A 94 -31.36 -7.76 -17.40
C ARG A 94 -32.30 -8.37 -16.35
N GLY A 95 -33.22 -7.58 -15.79
CA GLY A 95 -34.12 -8.02 -14.72
C GLY A 95 -33.42 -8.34 -13.40
N LEU A 96 -32.18 -7.83 -13.20
CA LEU A 96 -31.39 -8.06 -12.00
C LEU A 96 -31.62 -6.97 -10.94
N LEU A 97 -32.07 -5.78 -11.35
CA LEU A 97 -32.40 -4.68 -10.46
C LEU A 97 -33.81 -4.17 -10.77
N ASP A 98 -34.76 -4.45 -9.88
CA ASP A 98 -36.10 -3.89 -9.90
C ASP A 98 -36.23 -2.78 -8.84
N GLU A 99 -37.37 -2.08 -8.85
CA GLU A 99 -37.64 -0.98 -7.90
C GLU A 99 -37.57 -1.43 -6.43
N GLN A 100 -38.00 -2.66 -6.14
CA GLN A 100 -38.01 -3.19 -4.78
C GLN A 100 -36.59 -3.43 -4.29
N ARG A 101 -35.74 -4.05 -5.13
CA ARG A 101 -34.31 -4.26 -4.85
C ARG A 101 -33.57 -2.94 -4.72
N ARG A 102 -33.86 -1.97 -5.59
CA ARG A 102 -33.25 -0.63 -5.51
C ARG A 102 -33.57 0.04 -4.18
N ARG A 103 -34.85 0.12 -3.79
CA ARG A 103 -35.25 0.63 -2.47
C ARG A 103 -34.57 -0.12 -1.32
N HIS A 104 -34.55 -1.45 -1.39
CA HIS A 104 -33.92 -2.25 -0.36
C HIS A 104 -32.40 -1.97 -0.22
N ILE A 105 -31.69 -1.74 -1.32
CA ILE A 105 -30.27 -1.35 -1.31
C ILE A 105 -30.12 0.03 -0.66
N THR A 106 -30.93 1.01 -1.07
CA THR A 106 -30.90 2.38 -0.53
C THR A 106 -31.16 2.38 0.98
N GLU A 107 -32.24 1.74 1.44
CA GLU A 107 -32.57 1.64 2.87
C GLU A 107 -31.46 0.98 3.69
N ARG A 108 -30.79 -0.04 3.13
CA ARG A 108 -29.63 -0.68 3.77
C ARG A 108 -28.44 0.25 3.89
N ILE A 109 -28.16 1.06 2.86
CA ILE A 109 -27.08 2.05 2.86
C ILE A 109 -27.37 3.13 3.90
N GLU A 110 -28.57 3.72 3.88
CA GLU A 110 -29.01 4.74 4.83
C GLU A 110 -28.94 4.24 6.27
N SER A 111 -29.45 3.02 6.52
CA SER A 111 -29.39 2.38 7.84
C SER A 111 -27.95 2.13 8.30
N ARG A 112 -27.02 1.80 7.38
CA ARG A 112 -25.60 1.66 7.72
C ARG A 112 -24.99 3.01 8.09
N ILE A 113 -25.25 4.05 7.30
CA ILE A 113 -24.76 5.41 7.56
C ILE A 113 -25.28 5.91 8.91
N ALA A 114 -26.57 5.79 9.18
CA ALA A 114 -27.18 6.22 10.44
C ALA A 114 -26.53 5.54 11.65
N ARG A 115 -26.38 4.21 11.60
CA ARG A 115 -25.72 3.45 12.68
C ARG A 115 -24.25 3.83 12.87
N THR A 116 -23.51 4.03 11.78
CA THR A 116 -22.10 4.45 11.86
C THR A 116 -21.96 5.83 12.47
N LEU A 117 -22.84 6.78 12.11
CA LEU A 117 -22.86 8.13 12.68
C LEU A 117 -23.24 8.12 14.17
N GLU A 118 -24.23 7.33 14.55
CA GLU A 118 -24.62 7.15 15.96
C GLU A 118 -23.48 6.56 16.78
N TRP A 119 -22.86 5.48 16.29
CA TRP A 119 -21.68 4.88 16.92
C TRP A 119 -20.54 5.89 17.06
N ALA A 120 -20.21 6.63 16.00
CA ALA A 120 -19.12 7.61 16.00
C ALA A 120 -19.38 8.76 16.99
N ARG A 121 -20.61 9.27 17.05
CA ARG A 121 -21.02 10.31 18.03
C ARG A 121 -21.01 9.82 19.47
N GLY A 122 -21.20 8.51 19.68
CA GLY A 122 -21.13 7.88 20.99
C GLY A 122 -19.70 7.56 21.47
N GLN A 123 -18.67 7.73 20.62
CA GLN A 123 -17.29 7.50 21.05
C GLN A 123 -16.82 8.62 21.98
N SER A 124 -16.07 8.25 23.01
CA SER A 124 -15.36 9.24 23.84
C SER A 124 -14.25 9.88 23.02
N GLU A 125 -13.98 11.16 23.27
CA GLU A 125 -12.79 11.80 22.72
C GLU A 125 -11.51 11.10 23.22
N PRO A 126 -10.46 11.02 22.36
CA PRO A 126 -9.20 10.47 22.80
C PRO A 126 -8.63 11.32 23.94
N SER A 127 -8.23 10.64 25.01
CA SER A 127 -7.63 11.31 26.17
C SER A 127 -6.18 11.70 25.88
N VAL A 128 -5.67 12.73 26.57
CA VAL A 128 -4.26 13.17 26.44
C VAL A 128 -3.27 12.03 26.75
N SER A 129 -3.63 11.07 27.60
CA SER A 129 -2.77 9.91 27.88
C SER A 129 -2.58 8.97 26.69
N GLN A 130 -3.44 9.05 25.67
CA GLN A 130 -3.32 8.26 24.45
C GLN A 130 -2.39 8.88 23.40
N LEU A 131 -1.88 10.10 23.63
CA LEU A 131 -0.94 10.76 22.71
C LEU A 131 0.32 9.90 22.45
N GLY A 132 0.75 9.12 23.44
CA GLY A 132 1.91 8.23 23.35
C GLY A 132 1.58 6.79 22.96
N THR A 133 0.30 6.44 22.81
CA THR A 133 -0.13 5.08 22.46
C THR A 133 0.38 4.76 21.05
N ASP A 134 0.97 3.58 20.89
CA ASP A 134 1.56 3.08 19.64
C ASP A 134 2.74 3.90 19.07
N LEU A 135 3.21 4.95 19.75
CA LEU A 135 4.44 5.66 19.40
C LEU A 135 5.72 4.96 19.86
N PHE A 136 5.66 4.27 21.01
CA PHE A 136 6.82 3.61 21.61
C PHE A 136 6.55 2.12 21.85
N ALA A 137 7.46 1.29 21.37
CA ALA A 137 7.56 -0.10 21.80
C ALA A 137 8.57 -0.19 22.95
N LEU A 138 8.09 -0.18 24.20
CA LEU A 138 8.95 -0.46 25.36
C LEU A 138 9.41 -1.92 25.28
N ARG A 139 10.67 -2.14 24.89
CA ARG A 139 11.30 -3.45 24.96
C ARG A 139 11.98 -3.61 26.32
N SER A 140 11.73 -4.74 26.98
CA SER A 140 12.68 -5.24 27.97
C SER A 140 13.99 -5.53 27.23
N ALA A 141 15.08 -4.90 27.67
CA ALA A 141 16.39 -5.27 27.18
C ALA A 141 16.58 -6.78 27.42
N PRO A 142 17.12 -7.54 26.44
CA PRO A 142 17.46 -8.93 26.71
C PRO A 142 18.44 -8.96 27.90
N GLU A 143 18.29 -9.95 28.77
CA GLU A 143 19.31 -10.29 29.76
C GLU A 143 20.56 -10.70 28.98
N ALA A 144 21.45 -9.74 28.73
CA ALA A 144 22.72 -10.03 28.11
C ALA A 144 23.49 -10.96 29.06
N ALA A 145 23.90 -12.13 28.58
CA ALA A 145 24.86 -12.97 29.27
C ALA A 145 26.22 -12.25 29.24
N THR A 146 26.40 -11.27 30.13
CA THR A 146 27.61 -10.47 30.24
C THR A 146 28.68 -11.27 30.96
N SER A 147 29.30 -12.21 30.26
CA SER A 147 30.67 -12.58 30.58
C SER A 147 31.56 -11.83 29.59
N PRO A 148 32.12 -10.65 29.94
CA PRO A 148 33.07 -9.99 29.06
C PRO A 148 34.24 -10.94 28.84
N SER A 149 34.50 -11.36 27.59
CA SER A 149 35.64 -12.24 27.28
C SER A 149 36.99 -11.53 27.49
N GLY A 150 36.98 -10.23 27.78
CA GLY A 150 38.18 -9.40 27.92
C GLY A 150 38.84 -9.04 26.58
N GLU A 151 38.30 -9.50 25.44
CA GLU A 151 38.80 -9.13 24.12
C GLU A 151 38.35 -7.72 23.73
N LEU A 152 39.31 -6.93 23.24
CA LEU A 152 39.03 -5.67 22.58
C LEU A 152 38.49 -5.96 21.18
N MET A 153 37.32 -5.42 20.88
CA MET A 153 36.70 -5.45 19.55
C MET A 153 36.42 -4.03 19.06
N THR A 154 36.36 -3.88 17.75
CA THR A 154 35.89 -2.65 17.09
C THR A 154 34.37 -2.49 17.27
N VAL A 155 33.88 -1.25 17.11
CA VAL A 155 32.44 -0.97 17.14
C VAL A 155 31.70 -1.75 16.05
N GLU A 156 32.32 -1.93 14.89
CA GLU A 156 31.74 -2.69 13.78
C GLU A 156 31.59 -4.17 14.14
N GLU A 157 32.62 -4.80 14.71
CA GLU A 157 32.55 -6.20 15.17
C GLU A 157 31.49 -6.39 16.26
N ALA A 158 31.37 -5.43 17.19
CA ALA A 158 30.35 -5.45 18.23
C ALA A 158 28.93 -5.36 17.65
N LEU A 159 28.69 -4.44 16.71
CA LEU A 159 27.39 -4.29 16.03
C LEU A 159 27.06 -5.52 15.17
N HIS A 160 28.06 -6.06 14.47
CA HIS A 160 27.92 -7.27 13.65
C HIS A 160 27.52 -8.47 14.52
N SER A 161 28.24 -8.71 15.61
CA SER A 161 27.91 -9.81 16.54
C SER A 161 26.51 -9.63 17.14
N GLY A 162 26.19 -8.42 17.61
CA GLY A 162 24.88 -8.13 18.20
C GLY A 162 23.72 -8.32 17.21
N LEU A 163 23.89 -7.88 15.97
CA LEU A 163 22.90 -8.09 14.91
C LEU A 163 22.74 -9.58 14.56
N ARG A 164 23.86 -10.30 14.43
CA ARG A 164 23.85 -11.74 14.13
C ARG A 164 23.13 -12.53 15.22
N ASP A 165 23.46 -12.29 16.49
CA ASP A 165 22.84 -12.98 17.63
C ASP A 165 21.34 -12.63 17.72
N GLU A 166 21.03 -11.33 17.55
CA GLU A 166 19.78 -10.73 17.09
C GLU A 166 18.87 -11.62 16.20
N MET A 167 19.42 -11.87 15.01
CA MET A 167 18.79 -12.58 13.90
C MET A 167 18.70 -14.09 14.12
N LEU A 168 19.63 -14.68 14.89
CA LEU A 168 19.56 -16.08 15.32
C LEU A 168 18.38 -16.29 16.30
N ARG A 169 18.13 -15.31 17.17
CA ARG A 169 17.12 -15.41 18.23
C ARG A 169 15.71 -15.11 17.75
N ASP A 170 15.55 -14.15 16.84
CA ASP A 170 14.23 -13.67 16.41
C ASP A 170 14.12 -13.66 14.88
N GLU A 171 13.27 -14.54 14.34
CA GLU A 171 13.07 -14.68 12.89
C GLU A 171 12.51 -13.43 12.22
N ARG A 172 11.94 -12.52 13.02
CA ARG A 172 11.41 -11.24 12.53
C ARG A 172 12.50 -10.21 12.28
N VAL A 173 13.72 -10.42 12.80
CA VAL A 173 14.84 -9.49 12.63
C VAL A 173 15.51 -9.77 11.28
N PHE A 174 15.58 -8.75 10.43
CA PHE A 174 16.23 -8.86 9.13
C PHE A 174 16.94 -7.56 8.77
N ALA A 175 18.00 -7.66 7.96
CA ALA A 175 18.71 -6.50 7.45
C ALA A 175 18.19 -6.13 6.06
N ILE A 176 18.04 -4.83 5.80
CA ILE A 176 17.62 -4.31 4.48
C ILE A 176 18.41 -3.05 4.16
N GLY A 177 18.94 -2.93 2.95
CA GLY A 177 19.78 -1.78 2.59
C GLY A 177 20.48 -1.93 1.25
N ALA A 178 21.10 -0.85 0.76
CA ALA A 178 21.81 -0.87 -0.52
C ALA A 178 23.07 -1.76 -0.48
N HIS A 179 23.69 -1.87 0.70
CA HIS A 179 24.91 -2.67 0.93
C HIS A 179 24.68 -3.85 1.89
N ALA A 180 23.42 -4.12 2.24
CA ALA A 180 23.08 -5.18 3.18
C ALA A 180 23.64 -6.53 2.70
N GLY A 181 24.47 -7.16 3.54
CA GLY A 181 25.09 -8.46 3.26
C GLY A 181 26.49 -8.39 2.64
N GLY A 182 26.92 -7.24 2.13
CA GLY A 182 28.19 -7.10 1.41
C GLY A 182 29.40 -6.87 2.30
N SER A 183 29.38 -5.77 3.06
CA SER A 183 30.50 -5.33 3.91
C SER A 183 29.98 -4.65 5.18
N GLY A 184 30.88 -4.31 6.11
CA GLY A 184 30.47 -3.61 7.32
C GLY A 184 29.69 -4.50 8.29
N VAL A 185 28.79 -3.89 9.05
CA VAL A 185 27.97 -4.55 10.08
C VAL A 185 27.16 -5.74 9.55
N THR A 186 26.73 -5.72 8.29
CA THR A 186 25.91 -6.81 7.70
C THR A 186 26.72 -7.76 6.82
N GLY A 187 28.03 -7.54 6.64
CA GLY A 187 28.89 -8.32 5.75
C GLY A 187 28.86 -9.81 6.06
N GLY A 188 28.63 -10.65 5.04
CA GLY A 188 28.62 -12.12 5.18
C GLY A 188 27.34 -12.70 5.82
N LEU A 189 26.46 -11.89 6.42
CA LEU A 189 25.21 -12.38 7.02
C LEU A 189 24.26 -12.99 5.96
N GLY A 190 24.36 -12.56 4.71
CA GLY A 190 23.55 -13.10 3.61
C GLY A 190 23.81 -14.59 3.36
N GLU A 191 25.06 -15.05 3.55
CA GLU A 191 25.42 -16.47 3.43
C GLU A 191 24.80 -17.31 4.56
N MET A 192 24.62 -16.70 5.73
CA MET A 192 24.07 -17.37 6.90
C MET A 192 22.54 -17.44 6.90
N PHE A 193 21.87 -16.34 6.55
CA PHE A 193 20.41 -16.20 6.73
C PHE A 193 19.62 -16.17 5.41
N GLY A 194 20.30 -16.04 4.27
CA GLY A 194 19.68 -15.99 2.95
C GLY A 194 19.08 -14.63 2.58
N SER A 195 18.68 -14.52 1.31
CA SER A 195 18.25 -13.25 0.68
C SER A 195 16.92 -12.69 1.18
N LEU A 196 16.14 -13.47 1.95
CA LEU A 196 14.92 -13.00 2.60
C LEU A 196 15.18 -12.36 3.97
N ARG A 197 16.34 -12.62 4.58
CA ARG A 197 16.73 -12.09 5.89
C ARG A 197 17.85 -11.06 5.81
N VAL A 198 18.54 -11.01 4.67
CA VAL A 198 19.49 -9.95 4.31
C VAL A 198 19.16 -9.47 2.90
N VAL A 199 18.42 -8.37 2.83
CA VAL A 199 17.76 -7.89 1.61
C VAL A 199 18.55 -6.72 1.03
N ALA A 200 19.34 -7.00 -0.01
CA ALA A 200 19.98 -5.97 -0.81
C ALA A 200 18.94 -5.25 -1.68
N THR A 201 18.96 -3.91 -1.68
CA THR A 201 17.98 -3.07 -2.40
C THR A 201 18.68 -2.09 -3.34
N PRO A 202 18.01 -1.57 -4.39
CA PRO A 202 18.51 -0.44 -5.16
C PRO A 202 18.71 0.81 -4.28
N ALA A 203 19.58 1.74 -4.71
CA ALA A 203 20.01 2.93 -3.94
C ALA A 203 18.94 4.04 -3.78
N GLY A 204 17.74 3.70 -3.28
CA GLY A 204 16.64 4.62 -3.03
C GLY A 204 16.24 4.68 -1.55
N ALA A 205 16.71 5.71 -0.84
CA ALA A 205 16.50 5.84 0.61
C ALA A 205 15.02 5.91 1.04
N ALA A 206 14.15 6.58 0.26
CA ALA A 206 12.73 6.73 0.61
C ALA A 206 11.95 5.40 0.50
N ALA A 207 12.20 4.62 -0.55
CA ALA A 207 11.56 3.31 -0.74
C ALA A 207 12.04 2.30 0.32
N LEU A 208 13.34 2.33 0.64
CA LEU A 208 13.94 1.53 1.72
C LEU A 208 13.25 1.78 3.06
N VAL A 209 13.17 3.05 3.47
CA VAL A 209 12.55 3.44 4.74
C VAL A 209 11.06 3.07 4.75
N GLY A 210 10.34 3.30 3.65
CA GLY A 210 8.94 2.89 3.52
C GLY A 210 8.74 1.39 3.70
N ALA A 211 9.58 0.57 3.07
CA ALA A 211 9.53 -0.89 3.20
C ALA A 211 9.84 -1.35 4.63
N ALA A 212 10.85 -0.75 5.28
CA ALA A 212 11.18 -1.05 6.67
C ALA A 212 10.04 -0.64 7.63
N VAL A 213 9.45 0.55 7.47
CA VAL A 213 8.32 0.98 8.30
C VAL A 213 7.12 0.06 8.09
N GLY A 214 6.76 -0.26 6.85
CA GLY A 214 5.66 -1.17 6.55
C GLY A 214 5.87 -2.55 7.17
N ALA A 215 7.07 -3.11 7.04
CA ALA A 215 7.41 -4.39 7.67
C ALA A 215 7.32 -4.32 9.21
N ALA A 216 7.76 -3.20 9.81
CA ALA A 216 7.66 -3.00 11.26
C ALA A 216 6.21 -2.91 11.76
N LEU A 217 5.32 -2.27 11.00
CA LEU A 217 3.88 -2.21 11.31
C LEU A 217 3.22 -3.59 11.28
N GLU A 218 3.69 -4.50 10.42
CA GLU A 218 3.26 -5.91 10.36
C GLU A 218 3.98 -6.80 11.40
N GLY A 219 4.74 -6.20 12.32
CA GLY A 219 5.40 -6.90 13.43
C GLY A 219 6.79 -7.43 13.13
N MET A 220 7.34 -7.17 11.93
CA MET A 220 8.74 -7.47 11.62
C MET A 220 9.69 -6.50 12.32
N ARG A 221 10.99 -6.80 12.30
CA ARG A 221 12.03 -6.02 12.98
C ARG A 221 13.17 -5.68 12.01
N PRO A 222 12.92 -4.81 11.02
CA PRO A 222 13.94 -4.43 10.05
C PRO A 222 15.05 -3.63 10.71
N VAL A 223 16.29 -3.94 10.32
CA VAL A 223 17.47 -3.13 10.56
C VAL A 223 17.85 -2.52 9.21
N ALA A 224 17.47 -1.26 9.03
CA ALA A 224 17.69 -0.53 7.78
C ALA A 224 19.12 0.02 7.73
N GLU A 225 19.92 -0.49 6.80
CA GLU A 225 21.26 0.01 6.51
C GLU A 225 21.20 1.12 5.46
N ILE A 226 21.30 2.37 5.93
CA ILE A 226 21.24 3.56 5.09
C ILE A 226 22.66 3.96 4.69
N ALA A 227 22.94 3.92 3.39
CA ALA A 227 24.19 4.46 2.86
C ALA A 227 24.16 6.00 2.92
N PRO A 228 25.30 6.67 3.21
CA PRO A 228 25.39 8.11 3.09
C PRO A 228 25.08 8.52 1.64
N ILE A 229 24.29 9.58 1.50
CA ILE A 229 23.91 10.22 0.23
C ILE A 229 25.08 11.08 -0.25
#